data_AF-V5G8F4-F1
#
_entry.id   AF-V5G8F4-F1
#
_cell.length_a   1.000
_cell.length_b   1.000
_cell.length_c   1.000
_cell.angle_alpha   90.00
_cell.angle_beta   90.00
_cell.angle_gamma   90.00
#
_symmetry.space_group_name_H-M   'P 1'
#
loop_
_entity.id
_entity.type
_entity.pdbx_description
1 polymer ?
#
loop_
_entity_poly.entity_id
_entity_poly.type
_entity_poly.pdbx_seq_one_letter_code
_entity_poly.pdbx_strand_id
1 'polypeptide(L)'
;MSTAGAGTVRPRGSDPTGTPVPCPDAQPPNTFTIKGFKITTQKLPILKAGPIEEMTEKLGIAPPEMIFGDNFVAIDHEPSGWGINFNAFDALDRVDKTGQKMLKVAYSHEWQKSRETTHEGIKEVVKPFDWSYSTDYQGTLRPSAPRFEKSEDPIPIELLKRPDPILFFDDVVLYEDELADNGIAMFSCKIRVMPARLLLLARFFMRLDNVIVRIRDTRVYVDFDAKTVTREHQFRECEYEKIRKSLDAQTPHAVSRAPYSSQSGLLTGRSAGGSDTRFSTLPFIRNPSRDQNKFQHSHLPRRSFHQSSQQHGIAKSLLPRPGTTVETYVAYGLTQKLFEVCSAQADYKIPQISQKGAEVPKTAQGEDLGVGEGWWYTDLGLLPTFSSWSQVTFLHMYLLTVRLRALPSPESLNTYSRHLIDHFSHNAEQRMDVLHGIYSRGIRNKYLKDLFIQWRGILAAYDEGLAKGDAVLGAAVWRNLWKASHTDANGQDIDWAKVARVVAYMRRVLADLAQVDEADLVLVLGRGSAGKPPIFGYSELDKILVEGKRSPAATKAN
;
A
#
# COMPACT_ATOMS: atom_id res chain seq x y z
N MET A 1 -34.12 -54.39 -70.38
CA MET A 1 -32.67 -54.23 -70.70
C MET A 1 -32.07 -53.33 -69.60
N SER A 2 -31.86 -53.86 -68.39
CA SER A 2 -30.61 -54.38 -67.78
C SER A 2 -29.57 -53.29 -67.41
N THR A 3 -29.51 -52.84 -66.13
CA THR A 3 -28.47 -53.09 -65.06
C THR A 3 -27.15 -52.32 -65.25
N ALA A 4 -26.50 -51.62 -64.31
CA ALA A 4 -26.23 -51.77 -62.86
C ALA A 4 -25.84 -50.36 -62.26
N GLY A 5 -25.63 -50.04 -60.97
CA GLY A 5 -25.46 -50.79 -59.72
C GLY A 5 -24.12 -50.45 -58.99
N ALA A 6 -24.18 -49.52 -58.02
CA ALA A 6 -23.34 -49.31 -56.80
C ALA A 6 -21.81 -48.97 -56.85
N GLY A 7 -21.40 -48.04 -55.96
CA GLY A 7 -20.00 -47.81 -55.55
C GLY A 7 -19.73 -46.52 -54.73
N THR A 8 -19.81 -46.62 -53.41
CA THR A 8 -19.59 -45.61 -52.34
C THR A 8 -18.14 -45.09 -52.16
N VAL A 9 -17.98 -43.81 -51.79
CA VAL A 9 -16.81 -43.28 -51.03
C VAL A 9 -17.30 -42.38 -49.89
N ARG A 10 -16.94 -42.72 -48.64
CA ARG A 10 -17.21 -41.96 -47.40
C ARG A 10 -16.13 -40.90 -47.16
N PRO A 11 -16.44 -39.73 -46.53
CA PRO A 11 -15.42 -38.91 -45.87
C PRO A 11 -15.11 -39.43 -44.46
N ARG A 12 -13.82 -39.37 -44.10
CA ARG A 12 -13.22 -39.65 -42.77
C ARG A 12 -13.89 -38.73 -41.73
N GLY A 13 -14.35 -39.20 -40.57
CA GLY A 13 -13.56 -39.89 -39.55
C GLY A 13 -13.21 -38.86 -38.47
N SER A 14 -14.10 -38.74 -37.49
CA SER A 14 -13.99 -37.94 -36.26
C SER A 14 -12.81 -38.35 -35.40
N ASP A 15 -12.01 -37.39 -34.93
CA ASP A 15 -11.07 -37.58 -33.82
C ASP A 15 -11.84 -37.55 -32.48
N PRO A 16 -11.84 -38.62 -31.67
CA PRO A 16 -12.53 -38.66 -30.39
C PRO A 16 -11.52 -38.55 -29.24
N THR A 17 -10.82 -37.43 -29.13
CA THR A 17 -10.03 -37.08 -27.91
C THR A 17 -9.97 -35.56 -27.70
N GLY A 18 -11.13 -34.90 -27.79
CA GLY A 18 -11.30 -33.57 -27.22
C GLY A 18 -11.56 -33.71 -25.72
N THR A 19 -10.53 -33.87 -24.90
CA THR A 19 -10.67 -33.58 -23.47
C THR A 19 -11.11 -32.12 -23.34
N PRO A 20 -12.28 -31.82 -22.74
CA PRO A 20 -12.68 -30.45 -22.49
C PRO A 20 -11.59 -29.83 -21.62
N VAL A 21 -10.97 -28.76 -22.11
CA VAL A 21 -10.13 -27.91 -21.25
C VAL A 21 -11.06 -27.40 -20.15
N PRO A 22 -10.82 -27.70 -18.86
CA PRO A 22 -11.66 -27.18 -17.80
C PRO A 22 -11.50 -25.66 -17.81
N CYS A 23 -12.61 -24.92 -17.95
CA CYS A 23 -12.65 -23.53 -17.51
C CYS A 23 -12.18 -23.51 -16.05
N PRO A 24 -11.28 -22.61 -15.65
CA PRO A 24 -10.81 -22.57 -14.27
C PRO A 24 -12.03 -22.35 -13.37
N ASP A 25 -12.19 -23.23 -12.40
CA ASP A 25 -13.26 -23.24 -11.41
C ASP A 25 -13.60 -21.81 -10.95
N ALA A 26 -14.69 -21.25 -11.48
CA ALA A 26 -15.25 -20.02 -10.96
C ALA A 26 -15.74 -20.36 -9.56
N GLN A 27 -15.05 -19.85 -8.53
CA GLN A 27 -15.53 -19.96 -7.17
C GLN A 27 -16.99 -19.49 -7.14
N PRO A 28 -17.90 -20.25 -6.50
CA PRO A 28 -19.30 -19.87 -6.47
C PRO A 28 -19.43 -18.49 -5.81
N PRO A 29 -20.35 -17.64 -6.30
CA PRO A 29 -20.57 -16.33 -5.72
C PRO A 29 -20.84 -16.42 -4.23
N ASN A 30 -20.27 -15.49 -3.45
CA ASN A 30 -20.52 -15.43 -2.02
C ASN A 30 -21.98 -15.04 -1.80
N THR A 31 -22.71 -15.88 -1.06
CA THR A 31 -24.16 -15.76 -0.91
C THR A 31 -24.53 -15.73 0.58
N PHE A 32 -25.42 -14.81 0.95
CA PHE A 32 -25.95 -14.69 2.31
C PHE A 32 -27.46 -14.47 2.27
N THR A 33 -28.22 -15.24 3.04
CA THR A 33 -29.69 -15.16 3.06
C THR A 33 -30.20 -14.82 4.46
N ILE A 34 -31.11 -13.85 4.54
CA ILE A 34 -31.78 -13.44 5.77
C ILE A 34 -33.18 -12.92 5.49
N LYS A 35 -34.19 -13.39 6.25
CA LYS A 35 -35.59 -12.91 6.18
C LYS A 35 -36.15 -12.82 4.74
N GLY A 36 -35.85 -13.80 3.88
CA GLY A 36 -36.30 -13.85 2.49
C GLY A 36 -35.46 -13.05 1.49
N PHE A 37 -34.51 -12.24 1.96
CA PHE A 37 -33.53 -11.55 1.14
C PHE A 37 -32.28 -12.41 0.95
N LYS A 38 -31.88 -12.61 -0.30
CA LYS A 38 -30.65 -13.25 -0.72
C LYS A 38 -29.70 -12.19 -1.29
N ILE A 39 -28.55 -12.06 -0.66
CA ILE A 39 -27.45 -11.18 -1.08
C ILE A 39 -26.43 -12.04 -1.79
N THR A 40 -26.04 -11.66 -3.00
CA THR A 40 -25.02 -12.36 -3.78
C THR A 40 -23.94 -11.39 -4.21
N THR A 41 -22.68 -11.71 -3.93
CA THR A 41 -21.52 -10.90 -4.34
C THR A 41 -20.51 -11.75 -5.10
N GLN A 42 -19.94 -11.18 -6.16
CA GLN A 42 -18.94 -11.83 -6.98
C GLN A 42 -17.73 -10.91 -7.18
N LYS A 43 -16.53 -11.48 -6.98
CA LYS A 43 -15.24 -10.83 -7.17
C LYS A 43 -14.33 -11.75 -7.98
N LEU A 44 -14.18 -11.44 -9.26
CA LEU A 44 -13.28 -12.10 -10.19
C LEU A 44 -12.18 -11.12 -10.64
N PRO A 45 -11.10 -11.62 -11.28
CA PRO A 45 -10.06 -10.78 -11.86
C PRO A 45 -10.60 -9.83 -12.94
N ILE A 46 -9.74 -8.89 -13.36
CA ILE A 46 -10.02 -8.00 -14.50
C ILE A 46 -10.32 -8.81 -15.77
N LEU A 47 -11.16 -8.25 -16.65
CA LEU A 47 -11.45 -8.88 -17.94
C LEU A 47 -10.19 -9.06 -18.78
N LYS A 48 -10.20 -10.10 -19.62
CA LYS A 48 -9.17 -10.34 -20.65
C LYS A 48 -9.53 -9.60 -21.94
N ALA A 49 -8.59 -9.54 -22.89
CA ALA A 49 -8.74 -8.82 -24.16
C ALA A 49 -10.06 -9.12 -24.91
N GLY A 50 -10.41 -10.40 -25.10
CA GLY A 50 -11.64 -10.77 -25.84
C GLY A 50 -12.93 -10.17 -25.24
N PRO A 51 -13.25 -10.43 -23.95
CA PRO A 51 -14.40 -9.80 -23.30
C PRO A 51 -14.37 -8.26 -23.27
N ILE A 52 -13.17 -7.64 -23.25
CA ILE A 52 -13.03 -6.18 -23.34
C ILE A 52 -13.43 -5.68 -24.73
N GLU A 53 -13.00 -6.36 -25.80
CA GLU A 53 -13.39 -6.02 -27.18
C GLU A 53 -14.91 -6.10 -27.36
N GLU A 54 -15.54 -7.19 -26.89
CA GLU A 54 -17.00 -7.35 -26.93
C GLU A 54 -17.73 -6.26 -26.12
N MET A 55 -17.20 -5.91 -24.95
CA MET A 55 -17.78 -4.85 -24.11
C MET A 55 -17.62 -3.48 -24.79
N THR A 56 -16.49 -3.23 -25.45
CA THR A 56 -16.22 -1.99 -26.19
C THR A 56 -17.20 -1.82 -27.34
N GLU A 57 -17.41 -2.88 -28.13
CA GLU A 57 -18.37 -2.88 -29.24
C GLU A 57 -19.80 -2.56 -28.76
N LYS A 58 -20.24 -3.23 -27.69
CA LYS A 58 -21.58 -3.03 -27.11
C LYS A 58 -21.78 -1.65 -26.49
N LEU A 59 -20.78 -1.13 -25.78
CA LEU A 59 -20.87 0.16 -25.09
C LEU A 59 -20.64 1.34 -26.04
N GLY A 60 -19.86 1.16 -27.11
CA GLY A 60 -19.43 2.23 -28.02
C GLY A 60 -18.41 3.20 -27.40
N ILE A 61 -17.80 2.82 -26.28
CA ILE A 61 -16.70 3.52 -25.59
C ILE A 61 -15.69 2.48 -25.11
N ALA A 62 -14.41 2.85 -25.04
CA ALA A 62 -13.38 2.00 -24.45
C ALA A 62 -13.61 1.87 -22.94
N PRO A 63 -13.73 0.64 -22.38
CA PRO A 63 -13.84 0.44 -20.94
C PRO A 63 -12.63 1.00 -20.16
N PRO A 64 -12.79 1.25 -18.84
CA PRO A 64 -11.69 1.62 -17.95
C PRO A 64 -10.53 0.61 -17.96
N GLU A 65 -9.31 1.07 -17.66
CA GLU A 65 -8.10 0.22 -17.62
C GLU A 65 -8.25 -1.00 -16.70
N MET A 66 -8.88 -0.84 -15.54
CA MET A 66 -9.16 -1.92 -14.60
C MET A 66 -10.66 -2.21 -14.56
N ILE A 67 -11.14 -2.96 -15.53
CA ILE A 67 -12.55 -3.35 -15.64
C ILE A 67 -12.80 -4.75 -15.05
N PHE A 68 -13.62 -4.82 -14.00
CA PHE A 68 -14.05 -6.08 -13.38
C PHE A 68 -15.46 -6.45 -13.88
N GLY A 69 -15.55 -6.84 -15.16
CA GLY A 69 -16.83 -7.04 -15.84
C GLY A 69 -17.71 -8.14 -15.24
N ASP A 70 -17.11 -9.15 -14.61
CA ASP A 70 -17.84 -10.24 -13.97
C ASP A 70 -18.17 -9.97 -12.49
N ASN A 71 -17.76 -8.81 -11.95
CA ASN A 71 -18.09 -8.43 -10.59
C ASN A 71 -19.50 -7.87 -10.51
N PHE A 72 -20.23 -8.29 -9.48
CA PHE A 72 -21.54 -7.72 -9.20
C PHE A 72 -21.92 -7.85 -7.72
N VAL A 73 -22.92 -7.04 -7.34
CA VAL A 73 -23.65 -7.17 -6.08
C VAL A 73 -25.14 -7.21 -6.39
N ALA A 74 -25.80 -8.31 -6.01
CA ALA A 74 -27.23 -8.49 -6.18
C ALA A 74 -27.94 -8.64 -4.84
N ILE A 75 -29.09 -8.00 -4.71
CA ILE A 75 -30.01 -8.15 -3.59
C ILE A 75 -31.34 -8.60 -4.16
N ASP A 76 -31.77 -9.81 -3.81
CA ASP A 76 -33.00 -10.42 -4.29
C ASP A 76 -33.90 -10.78 -3.13
N HIS A 77 -35.19 -10.49 -3.22
CA HIS A 77 -36.19 -10.98 -2.28
C HIS A 77 -37.01 -12.07 -2.98
N GLU A 78 -36.64 -13.33 -2.72
CA GLU A 78 -37.21 -14.50 -3.40
C GLU A 78 -38.75 -14.56 -3.30
N PRO A 79 -39.40 -14.26 -2.15
CA PRO A 79 -40.86 -14.35 -2.02
C PRO A 79 -41.64 -13.32 -2.85
N SER A 80 -41.09 -12.13 -3.10
CA SER A 80 -41.79 -11.10 -3.90
C SER A 80 -41.29 -10.99 -5.34
N GLY A 81 -40.18 -11.68 -5.67
CA GLY A 81 -39.50 -11.54 -6.95
C GLY A 81 -38.85 -10.16 -7.17
N TRP A 82 -38.81 -9.30 -6.14
CA TRP A 82 -38.12 -8.02 -6.20
C TRP A 82 -36.61 -8.24 -6.17
N GLY A 83 -35.84 -7.47 -6.93
CA GLY A 83 -34.38 -7.52 -6.84
C GLY A 83 -33.70 -6.35 -7.55
N ILE A 84 -32.48 -6.05 -7.12
CA ILE A 84 -31.61 -5.04 -7.69
C ILE A 84 -30.19 -5.58 -7.82
N ASN A 85 -29.54 -5.27 -8.94
CA ASN A 85 -28.17 -5.67 -9.26
C ASN A 85 -27.31 -4.44 -9.53
N PHE A 86 -26.04 -4.50 -9.16
CA PHE A 86 -25.02 -3.52 -9.50
C PHE A 86 -23.88 -4.23 -10.22
N ASN A 87 -23.64 -3.89 -11.48
CA ASN A 87 -22.57 -4.45 -12.30
C ASN A 87 -21.87 -3.37 -13.13
N ALA A 88 -20.69 -3.69 -13.67
CA ALA A 88 -19.88 -2.73 -14.40
C ALA A 88 -20.47 -2.34 -15.76
N PHE A 89 -21.05 -3.28 -16.50
CA PHE A 89 -21.58 -3.02 -17.85
C PHE A 89 -22.71 -1.99 -17.83
N ASP A 90 -23.74 -2.22 -17.01
CA ASP A 90 -24.90 -1.32 -16.91
C ASP A 90 -24.48 0.05 -16.37
N ALA A 91 -23.45 0.10 -15.53
CA ALA A 91 -22.89 1.34 -15.05
C ALA A 91 -22.19 2.13 -16.17
N LEU A 92 -21.37 1.47 -17.00
CA LEU A 92 -20.67 2.11 -18.10
C LEU A 92 -21.60 2.49 -19.25
N ASP A 93 -22.71 1.76 -19.46
CA ASP A 93 -23.69 2.11 -20.48
C ASP A 93 -24.36 3.48 -20.23
N ARG A 94 -24.41 3.88 -18.95
CA ARG A 94 -24.93 5.16 -18.47
C ARG A 94 -23.93 6.31 -18.53
N VAL A 95 -22.68 6.07 -18.95
CA VAL A 95 -21.69 7.14 -19.16
C VAL A 95 -22.12 8.03 -20.32
N ASP A 96 -21.86 9.34 -20.23
CA ASP A 96 -22.21 10.29 -21.28
C ASP A 96 -21.35 10.07 -22.54
N LYS A 97 -21.98 9.55 -23.60
CA LYS A 97 -21.36 9.25 -24.91
C LYS A 97 -21.52 10.40 -25.92
N THR A 98 -22.04 11.55 -25.49
CA THR A 98 -22.33 12.70 -26.36
C THR A 98 -21.25 13.78 -26.30
N GLY A 99 -20.36 13.74 -25.31
CA GLY A 99 -19.32 14.72 -25.08
C GLY A 99 -19.84 16.10 -24.66
N GLN A 100 -21.14 16.27 -24.43
CA GLN A 100 -21.73 17.56 -24.05
C GLN A 100 -21.25 18.02 -22.66
N LYS A 101 -20.95 17.07 -21.77
CA LYS A 101 -20.35 17.32 -20.45
C LYS A 101 -18.84 17.21 -20.44
N MET A 102 -18.18 17.31 -21.60
CA MET A 102 -16.72 17.34 -21.67
C MET A 102 -16.17 18.41 -20.73
N LEU A 103 -15.40 17.96 -19.74
CA LEU A 103 -14.63 18.83 -18.87
C LEU A 103 -13.63 19.59 -19.75
N LYS A 104 -14.02 20.80 -20.18
CA LYS A 104 -13.12 21.75 -20.86
C LYS A 104 -12.15 22.31 -19.83
N VAL A 105 -11.14 21.52 -19.49
CA VAL A 105 -10.05 21.97 -18.61
C VAL A 105 -9.10 22.82 -19.45
N ALA A 106 -8.64 23.95 -18.91
CA ALA A 106 -7.74 24.90 -19.56
C ALA A 106 -6.36 24.33 -20.01
N TYR A 107 -6.10 23.04 -19.80
CA TYR A 107 -4.90 22.29 -20.20
C TYR A 107 -5.18 21.20 -21.26
N SER A 108 -6.35 21.22 -21.91
CA SER A 108 -6.87 20.10 -22.71
C SER A 108 -6.02 19.69 -23.93
N HIS A 109 -5.08 20.51 -24.40
CA HIS A 109 -4.28 20.13 -25.56
C HIS A 109 -3.30 18.97 -25.30
N GLU A 110 -2.81 18.79 -24.07
CA GLU A 110 -1.89 17.68 -23.74
C GLU A 110 -2.65 16.46 -23.21
N TRP A 111 -3.73 16.68 -22.45
CA TRP A 111 -4.61 15.62 -21.93
C TRP A 111 -5.40 14.91 -23.04
N GLN A 112 -5.88 15.64 -24.06
CA GLN A 112 -6.55 15.02 -25.21
C GLN A 112 -5.55 14.31 -26.12
N LYS A 113 -4.39 14.92 -26.41
CA LYS A 113 -3.36 14.32 -27.27
C LYS A 113 -2.79 13.02 -26.71
N SER A 114 -2.47 12.96 -25.41
CA SER A 114 -1.92 11.75 -24.79
C SER A 114 -2.84 10.55 -24.94
N ARG A 115 -4.17 10.73 -24.80
CA ARG A 115 -5.16 9.66 -24.95
C ARG A 115 -5.49 9.32 -26.41
N GLU A 116 -5.46 10.30 -27.32
CA GLU A 116 -5.54 10.04 -28.77
C GLU A 116 -4.39 9.14 -29.22
N THR A 117 -3.17 9.37 -28.75
CA THR A 117 -1.98 8.58 -29.11
C THR A 117 -1.99 7.16 -28.51
N THR A 118 -2.51 6.95 -27.30
CA THR A 118 -2.56 5.61 -26.68
C THR A 118 -3.56 4.66 -27.36
N HIS A 119 -4.56 5.18 -28.08
CA HIS A 119 -5.65 4.38 -28.68
C HIS A 119 -5.58 4.28 -30.21
N GLU A 120 -4.46 4.64 -30.86
CA GLU A 120 -4.30 4.59 -32.34
C GLU A 120 -4.48 3.17 -32.96
N GLY A 121 -4.60 2.12 -32.15
CA GLY A 121 -4.85 0.74 -32.59
C GLY A 121 -6.31 0.37 -32.88
N ILE A 122 -7.30 1.18 -32.48
CA ILE A 122 -8.73 0.85 -32.64
C ILE A 122 -9.34 1.77 -33.72
N LYS A 123 -9.28 1.32 -34.98
CA LYS A 123 -9.92 2.01 -36.13
C LYS A 123 -11.41 1.70 -36.22
N GLU A 124 -12.19 1.96 -35.17
CA GLU A 124 -13.64 2.06 -35.29
C GLU A 124 -14.16 3.21 -34.43
N VAL A 125 -15.20 3.87 -34.93
CA VAL A 125 -15.69 5.19 -34.53
C VAL A 125 -16.08 5.23 -33.04
N VAL A 126 -15.12 5.52 -32.16
CA VAL A 126 -15.38 5.79 -30.74
C VAL A 126 -16.18 7.08 -30.65
N LYS A 127 -17.38 7.02 -30.05
CA LYS A 127 -18.20 8.20 -29.84
C LYS A 127 -17.46 9.20 -28.96
N PRO A 128 -17.56 10.52 -29.20
CA PRO A 128 -16.93 11.51 -28.35
C PRO A 128 -17.52 11.41 -26.93
N PHE A 129 -16.73 10.91 -25.97
CA PHE A 129 -17.11 10.82 -24.56
C PHE A 129 -16.08 11.54 -23.69
N ASP A 130 -16.44 11.87 -22.45
CA ASP A 130 -15.64 12.77 -21.59
C ASP A 130 -14.46 12.10 -20.86
N TRP A 131 -14.20 10.81 -21.13
CA TRP A 131 -13.15 9.97 -20.52
C TRP A 131 -13.12 9.96 -18.99
N SER A 132 -14.19 10.43 -18.36
CA SER A 132 -14.28 10.53 -16.91
C SER A 132 -14.92 9.29 -16.28
N TYR A 133 -15.52 8.42 -17.11
CA TYR A 133 -16.31 7.25 -16.72
C TYR A 133 -17.41 7.57 -15.70
N SER A 134 -17.88 8.82 -15.68
CA SER A 134 -18.87 9.30 -14.73
C SER A 134 -20.26 8.79 -15.05
N THR A 135 -20.73 7.84 -14.24
CA THR A 135 -22.03 7.18 -14.41
C THR A 135 -23.12 7.73 -13.50
N ASP A 136 -24.35 7.90 -13.97
CA ASP A 136 -25.51 8.24 -13.12
C ASP A 136 -26.28 6.98 -12.66
N TYR A 137 -25.65 5.80 -12.80
CA TYR A 137 -26.22 4.50 -12.53
C TYR A 137 -26.68 4.33 -11.08
N GLN A 138 -27.91 3.82 -10.92
CA GLN A 138 -28.60 3.66 -9.63
C GLN A 138 -28.99 2.20 -9.35
N GLY A 139 -28.31 1.26 -10.00
CA GLY A 139 -28.62 -0.17 -9.96
C GLY A 139 -29.68 -0.58 -10.99
N THR A 140 -29.57 -1.83 -11.46
CA THR A 140 -30.47 -2.46 -12.42
C THR A 140 -31.52 -3.27 -11.67
N LEU A 141 -32.78 -2.87 -11.77
CA LEU A 141 -33.88 -3.62 -11.18
C LEU A 141 -34.17 -4.88 -11.99
N ARG A 142 -34.61 -5.95 -11.32
CA ARG A 142 -35.17 -7.11 -12.01
C ARG A 142 -36.35 -6.67 -12.90
N PRO A 143 -36.53 -7.27 -14.09
CA PRO A 143 -37.62 -6.90 -15.00
C PRO A 143 -39.03 -6.97 -14.39
N SER A 144 -39.24 -7.90 -13.46
CA SER A 144 -40.50 -8.10 -12.73
C SER A 144 -40.64 -7.25 -11.46
N ALA A 145 -39.60 -6.54 -11.04
CA ALA A 145 -39.62 -5.79 -9.79
C ALA A 145 -40.41 -4.48 -9.93
N PRO A 146 -41.27 -4.14 -8.94
CA PRO A 146 -41.85 -2.80 -8.84
C PRO A 146 -40.78 -1.70 -8.90
N ARG A 147 -41.07 -0.63 -9.64
CA ARG A 147 -40.18 0.53 -9.74
C ARG A 147 -40.22 1.33 -8.44
N PHE A 148 -39.13 2.02 -8.13
CA PHE A 148 -39.09 2.98 -7.03
C PHE A 148 -40.00 4.16 -7.30
N GLU A 149 -40.75 4.58 -6.28
CA GLU A 149 -41.55 5.80 -6.26
C GLU A 149 -40.80 6.90 -5.50
N LYS A 150 -41.10 8.17 -5.80
CA LYS A 150 -40.50 9.29 -5.06
C LYS A 150 -41.07 9.29 -3.65
N SER A 151 -40.18 9.39 -2.67
CA SER A 151 -40.54 9.58 -1.26
C SER A 151 -39.70 10.70 -0.65
N GLU A 152 -40.28 11.39 0.34
CA GLU A 152 -39.58 12.37 1.18
C GLU A 152 -38.94 11.71 2.41
N ASP A 153 -39.20 10.42 2.66
CA ASP A 153 -38.66 9.68 3.78
C ASP A 153 -37.16 9.43 3.60
N PRO A 154 -36.30 10.00 4.46
CA PRO A 154 -34.86 9.78 4.35
C PRO A 154 -34.49 8.38 4.84
N ILE A 155 -33.32 7.90 4.39
CA ILE A 155 -32.72 6.71 4.99
C ILE A 155 -32.48 6.98 6.48
N PRO A 156 -32.91 6.10 7.41
CA PRO A 156 -32.75 6.32 8.84
C PRO A 156 -31.28 6.13 9.27
N ILE A 157 -30.45 7.16 9.09
CA ILE A 157 -29.01 7.13 9.39
C ILE A 157 -28.74 6.86 10.88
N GLU A 158 -29.60 7.34 11.79
CA GLU A 158 -29.44 7.10 13.22
C GLU A 158 -29.52 5.62 13.59
N LEU A 159 -30.37 4.85 12.89
CA LEU A 159 -30.40 3.41 13.01
C LEU A 159 -29.04 2.81 12.57
N LEU A 160 -28.46 3.29 11.47
CA LEU A 160 -27.20 2.80 10.92
C LEU A 160 -25.95 3.16 11.75
N LYS A 161 -26.03 4.18 12.62
CA LYS A 161 -24.97 4.54 13.56
C LYS A 161 -24.90 3.63 14.79
N ARG A 162 -25.96 2.86 15.06
CA ARG A 162 -25.97 1.89 16.16
C ARG A 162 -24.92 0.80 15.92
N PRO A 163 -24.21 0.34 16.96
CA PRO A 163 -23.23 -0.73 16.86
C PRO A 163 -23.92 -2.11 16.80
N ASP A 164 -24.82 -2.30 15.83
CA ASP A 164 -25.46 -3.60 15.59
C ASP A 164 -24.42 -4.55 14.94
N PRO A 165 -24.41 -5.86 15.29
CA PRO A 165 -23.45 -6.81 14.74
C PRO A 165 -23.60 -6.92 13.22
N ILE A 166 -22.48 -6.90 12.50
CA ILE A 166 -22.45 -7.08 11.06
C ILE A 166 -22.41 -8.58 10.78
N LEU A 167 -23.51 -9.11 10.26
CA LEU A 167 -23.64 -10.52 9.90
C LEU A 167 -22.96 -10.84 8.57
N PHE A 168 -22.99 -9.88 7.64
CA PHE A 168 -22.35 -10.00 6.34
C PHE A 168 -21.80 -8.64 5.90
N PHE A 169 -20.59 -8.67 5.35
CA PHE A 169 -19.94 -7.52 4.76
C PHE A 169 -19.21 -7.94 3.49
N ASP A 170 -19.33 -7.12 2.45
CA ASP A 170 -18.46 -7.23 1.29
C ASP A 170 -18.19 -5.85 0.66
N ASP A 171 -17.08 -5.77 -0.05
CA ASP A 171 -16.61 -4.59 -0.80
C ASP A 171 -16.20 -5.06 -2.20
N VAL A 172 -17.00 -4.68 -3.19
CA VAL A 172 -16.90 -5.16 -4.57
C VAL A 172 -16.59 -3.98 -5.49
N VAL A 173 -15.39 -3.97 -6.05
CA VAL A 173 -14.98 -3.00 -7.08
C VAL A 173 -15.54 -3.43 -8.43
N LEU A 174 -16.17 -2.50 -9.16
CA LEU A 174 -16.72 -2.74 -10.49
C LEU A 174 -15.76 -2.28 -11.60
N TYR A 175 -15.20 -1.08 -11.46
CA TYR A 175 -14.14 -0.60 -12.35
C TYR A 175 -13.29 0.50 -11.71
N GLU A 176 -12.04 0.61 -12.17
CA GLU A 176 -11.07 1.65 -11.82
C GLU A 176 -10.34 2.16 -13.08
N ASP A 177 -9.98 3.44 -13.11
CA ASP A 177 -9.17 4.09 -14.14
C ASP A 177 -8.25 5.14 -13.51
N GLU A 178 -7.02 5.28 -14.00
CA GLU A 178 -6.06 6.28 -13.50
C GLU A 178 -6.11 7.61 -14.29
N LEU A 179 -7.10 7.76 -15.18
CA LEU A 179 -7.30 8.97 -16.00
C LEU A 179 -6.04 9.36 -16.78
N ALA A 180 -5.24 8.36 -17.20
CA ALA A 180 -3.92 8.52 -17.83
C ALA A 180 -2.97 9.30 -16.91
N ASP A 181 -2.81 8.83 -15.68
CA ASP A 181 -1.97 9.39 -14.63
C ASP A 181 -2.36 10.80 -14.15
N ASN A 182 -3.52 11.31 -14.56
CA ASN A 182 -4.01 12.64 -14.17
C ASN A 182 -5.02 12.59 -13.01
N GLY A 183 -5.25 11.41 -12.43
CA GLY A 183 -6.18 11.28 -11.32
C GLY A 183 -6.62 9.84 -11.06
N ILE A 184 -7.88 9.69 -10.65
CA ILE A 184 -8.50 8.39 -10.43
C ILE A 184 -10.00 8.48 -10.67
N ALA A 185 -10.57 7.47 -11.30
CA ALA A 185 -12.00 7.18 -11.32
C ALA A 185 -12.21 5.75 -10.80
N MET A 186 -13.17 5.56 -9.89
CA MET A 186 -13.45 4.27 -9.27
C MET A 186 -14.95 4.12 -9.01
N PHE A 187 -15.51 2.98 -9.40
CA PHE A 187 -16.88 2.59 -9.02
C PHE A 187 -16.85 1.31 -8.19
N SER A 188 -17.34 1.39 -6.94
CA SER A 188 -17.34 0.27 -5.99
C SER A 188 -18.66 0.19 -5.22
N CYS A 189 -19.03 -1.02 -4.79
CA CYS A 189 -20.23 -1.33 -4.03
C CYS A 189 -19.84 -1.96 -2.69
N LYS A 190 -20.20 -1.30 -1.59
CA LYS A 190 -20.03 -1.82 -0.23
C LYS A 190 -21.37 -2.21 0.35
N ILE A 191 -21.48 -3.41 0.90
CA ILE A 191 -22.72 -3.91 1.50
C ILE A 191 -22.49 -4.34 2.94
N ARG A 192 -23.40 -3.95 3.83
CA ARG A 192 -23.43 -4.35 5.24
C ARG A 192 -24.81 -4.88 5.59
N VAL A 193 -24.86 -6.06 6.18
CA VAL A 193 -26.11 -6.70 6.62
C VAL A 193 -26.07 -6.84 8.14
N MET A 194 -27.11 -6.32 8.80
CA MET A 194 -27.36 -6.43 10.23
C MET A 194 -28.64 -7.25 10.45
N PRO A 195 -28.95 -7.71 11.68
CA PRO A 195 -30.09 -8.61 11.92
C PRO A 195 -31.45 -8.09 11.45
N ALA A 196 -31.67 -6.76 11.53
CA ALA A 196 -32.95 -6.14 11.18
C ALA A 196 -32.94 -5.41 9.83
N ARG A 197 -31.77 -5.15 9.23
CA ARG A 197 -31.66 -4.26 8.07
C ARG A 197 -30.37 -4.46 7.27
N LEU A 198 -30.36 -3.92 6.07
CA LEU A 198 -29.21 -3.92 5.15
C LEU A 198 -28.96 -2.51 4.62
N LEU A 199 -27.69 -2.19 4.41
CA LEU A 199 -27.27 -0.99 3.69
C LEU A 199 -26.25 -1.36 2.61
N LEU A 200 -26.53 -0.98 1.37
CA LEU A 200 -25.59 -0.97 0.26
C LEU A 200 -25.25 0.47 -0.11
N LEU A 201 -23.97 0.75 -0.34
CA LEU A 201 -23.45 2.00 -0.88
C LEU A 201 -22.69 1.68 -2.17
N ALA A 202 -23.28 2.02 -3.31
CA ALA A 202 -22.57 2.09 -4.59
C ALA A 202 -22.02 3.52 -4.74
N ARG A 203 -20.70 3.66 -4.83
CA ARG A 203 -20.02 4.94 -4.91
C ARG A 203 -19.18 5.00 -6.17
N PHE A 204 -19.49 5.97 -7.02
CA PHE A 204 -18.58 6.46 -8.04
C PHE A 204 -17.78 7.62 -7.45
N PHE A 205 -16.47 7.47 -7.39
CA PHE A 205 -15.54 8.48 -6.94
C PHE A 205 -14.62 8.85 -8.10
N MET A 206 -14.47 10.13 -8.37
CA MET A 206 -13.53 10.63 -9.35
C MET A 206 -12.79 11.83 -8.81
N ARG A 207 -11.48 11.85 -8.99
CA ARG A 207 -10.60 12.98 -8.74
C ARG A 207 -9.77 13.19 -9.98
N LEU A 208 -9.91 14.35 -10.60
CA LEU A 208 -9.00 14.81 -11.63
C LEU A 208 -8.09 15.86 -10.98
N ASP A 209 -6.80 15.56 -10.92
CA ASP A 209 -5.84 16.29 -10.10
C ASP A 209 -5.77 17.76 -10.52
N ASN A 210 -5.81 18.66 -9.54
CA ASN A 210 -5.85 20.12 -9.72
C ASN A 210 -7.08 20.66 -10.49
N VAL A 211 -8.05 19.81 -10.83
CA VAL A 211 -9.26 20.22 -11.56
C VAL A 211 -10.50 20.07 -10.68
N ILE A 212 -10.93 18.85 -10.40
CA ILE A 212 -12.25 18.60 -9.80
C ILE A 212 -12.30 17.28 -9.05
N VAL A 213 -13.15 17.23 -8.02
CA VAL A 213 -13.55 16.00 -7.34
C VAL A 213 -15.06 15.82 -7.51
N ARG A 214 -15.46 14.61 -7.91
CA ARG A 214 -16.84 14.22 -8.14
C ARG A 214 -17.14 12.94 -7.37
N ILE A 215 -18.28 12.92 -6.68
CA ILE A 215 -18.78 11.76 -5.94
C ILE A 215 -20.24 11.55 -6.33
N ARG A 216 -20.58 10.33 -6.74
CA ARG A 216 -21.97 9.90 -6.96
C ARG A 216 -22.24 8.69 -6.09
N ASP A 217 -23.10 8.88 -5.10
CA ASP A 217 -23.47 7.85 -4.15
C ASP A 217 -24.90 7.37 -4.43
N THR A 218 -25.07 6.06 -4.59
CA THR A 218 -26.38 5.40 -4.55
C THR A 218 -26.42 4.53 -3.30
N ARG A 219 -27.29 4.89 -2.36
CA ARG A 219 -27.54 4.12 -1.14
C ARG A 219 -28.83 3.31 -1.30
N VAL A 220 -28.78 2.01 -1.01
CA VAL A 220 -29.96 1.15 -0.93
C VAL A 220 -30.07 0.66 0.49
N TYR A 221 -31.14 1.07 1.17
CA TYR A 221 -31.48 0.63 2.52
C TYR A 221 -32.66 -0.33 2.46
N VAL A 222 -32.56 -1.45 3.17
CA VAL A 222 -33.63 -2.43 3.29
C VAL A 222 -33.95 -2.61 4.76
N ASP A 223 -35.21 -2.39 5.12
CA ASP A 223 -35.74 -2.80 6.42
C ASP A 223 -36.41 -4.16 6.27
N PHE A 224 -35.87 -5.18 6.94
CA PHE A 224 -36.37 -6.55 6.77
C PHE A 224 -37.73 -6.78 7.42
N ASP A 225 -38.03 -6.05 8.49
CA ASP A 225 -39.29 -6.21 9.24
C ASP A 225 -40.42 -5.43 8.58
N ALA A 226 -40.15 -4.19 8.17
CA ALA A 226 -41.10 -3.38 7.41
C ALA A 226 -41.23 -3.80 5.94
N LYS A 227 -40.27 -4.59 5.41
CA LYS A 227 -40.17 -5.00 4.00
C LYS A 227 -40.15 -3.82 3.04
N THR A 228 -39.55 -2.72 3.47
CA THR A 228 -39.40 -1.49 2.68
C THR A 228 -37.97 -1.39 2.14
N VAL A 229 -37.86 -0.91 0.90
CA VAL A 229 -36.58 -0.60 0.27
C VAL A 229 -36.54 0.87 -0.07
N THR A 230 -35.57 1.59 0.49
CA THR A 230 -35.35 3.00 0.22
C THR A 230 -34.07 3.17 -0.60
N ARG A 231 -34.14 3.90 -1.71
CA ARG A 231 -32.98 4.24 -2.51
C ARG A 231 -32.75 5.75 -2.51
N GLU A 232 -31.58 6.17 -2.07
CA GLU A 232 -31.13 7.56 -2.11
C GLU A 232 -29.99 7.69 -3.13
N HIS A 233 -30.07 8.69 -4.01
CA HIS A 233 -28.99 9.02 -4.93
C HIS A 233 -28.51 10.45 -4.68
N GLN A 234 -27.21 10.63 -4.46
CA GLN A 234 -26.58 11.93 -4.20
C GLN A 234 -25.44 12.17 -5.19
N PHE A 235 -25.46 13.35 -5.82
CA PHE A 235 -24.37 13.85 -6.65
C PHE A 235 -23.68 15.02 -5.93
N ARG A 236 -22.36 14.94 -5.77
CA ARG A 236 -21.54 16.01 -5.20
C ARG A 236 -20.36 16.27 -6.12
N GLU A 237 -20.07 17.53 -6.35
CA GLU A 237 -18.96 17.96 -7.19
C GLU A 237 -18.39 19.27 -6.66
N CYS A 238 -17.07 19.39 -6.65
CA CYS A 238 -16.38 20.61 -6.26
C CYS A 238 -15.01 20.71 -6.93
N GLU A 239 -14.57 21.93 -7.22
CA GLU A 239 -13.22 22.19 -7.73
C GLU A 239 -12.16 21.74 -6.73
N TYR A 240 -11.08 21.17 -7.26
CA TYR A 240 -9.99 20.62 -6.46
C TYR A 240 -9.40 21.65 -5.47
N GLU A 241 -9.12 22.87 -5.95
CA GLU A 241 -8.56 23.95 -5.14
C GLU A 241 -9.49 24.42 -4.01
N LYS A 242 -10.81 24.39 -4.22
CA LYS A 242 -11.78 24.76 -3.18
C LYS A 242 -11.79 23.72 -2.06
N ILE A 243 -11.74 22.43 -2.41
CA ILE A 243 -11.63 21.35 -1.43
C ILE A 243 -10.31 21.47 -0.68
N ARG A 244 -9.18 21.67 -1.38
CA ARG A 244 -7.86 21.83 -0.77
C ARG A 244 -7.84 22.95 0.27
N LYS A 245 -8.32 24.15 -0.10
CA LYS A 245 -8.43 25.30 0.81
C LYS A 245 -9.35 25.02 1.99
N SER A 246 -10.47 24.34 1.77
CA SER A 246 -11.40 23.97 2.84
C SER A 246 -10.78 22.97 3.82
N LEU A 247 -9.98 22.01 3.34
CA LEU A 247 -9.26 21.07 4.19
C LEU A 247 -8.17 21.78 4.98
N ASP A 248 -7.39 22.64 4.33
CA ASP A 248 -6.35 23.45 4.98
C ASP A 248 -6.94 24.33 6.09
N ALA A 249 -8.13 24.91 5.86
CA ALA A 249 -8.87 25.72 6.83
C ALA A 249 -9.56 24.91 7.94
N GLN A 250 -9.93 23.65 7.68
CA GLN A 250 -10.56 22.75 8.66
C GLN A 250 -9.56 21.99 9.52
N THR A 251 -8.28 21.95 9.17
CA THR A 251 -7.23 21.64 10.14
C THR A 251 -7.23 22.75 11.20
N PRO A 252 -7.76 22.53 12.43
CA PRO A 252 -7.49 23.48 13.49
C PRO A 252 -5.98 23.60 13.64
N HIS A 253 -5.51 24.78 13.98
CA HIS A 253 -4.16 25.00 14.50
C HIS A 253 -3.87 24.06 15.69
N ALA A 254 -3.49 22.83 15.40
CA ALA A 254 -2.65 21.96 16.19
C ALA A 254 -1.46 21.65 15.27
N VAL A 255 -0.69 22.66 14.86
CA VAL A 255 0.48 23.12 15.62
C VAL A 255 0.61 24.65 15.52
N SER A 256 0.08 25.38 16.50
CA SER A 256 0.58 26.72 16.83
C SER A 256 1.11 26.70 18.26
N ARG A 257 2.44 26.60 18.36
CA ARG A 257 3.30 27.31 19.31
C ARG A 257 2.60 27.88 20.54
N ALA A 258 2.74 27.20 21.68
CA ALA A 258 2.86 27.92 22.94
C ALA A 258 4.28 28.51 23.00
N PRO A 259 4.46 29.84 23.11
CA PRO A 259 5.73 30.37 23.57
C PRO A 259 5.87 29.98 25.04
N TYR A 260 6.86 29.15 25.35
CA TYR A 260 7.30 28.94 26.72
C TYR A 260 7.91 30.26 27.22
N SER A 261 7.07 31.15 27.77
CA SER A 261 7.53 32.22 28.65
C SER A 261 7.67 31.64 30.04
N SER A 262 8.91 31.63 30.51
CA SER A 262 9.28 31.45 31.90
C SER A 262 8.65 32.54 32.76
N GLN A 263 7.65 32.21 33.57
CA GLN A 263 7.34 32.96 34.78
C GLN A 263 7.09 32.02 35.96
N SER A 264 7.95 32.21 36.95
CA SER A 264 7.84 31.73 38.32
C SER A 264 6.57 32.26 38.99
N GLY A 265 5.82 31.34 39.59
CA GLY A 265 4.75 31.68 40.54
C GLY A 265 4.68 30.57 41.59
N LEU A 266 5.32 30.82 42.74
CA LEU A 266 5.03 30.14 43.99
C LEU A 266 3.51 30.21 44.24
N LEU A 267 2.90 29.13 44.70
CA LEU A 267 1.85 29.17 45.72
C LEU A 267 1.63 27.78 46.32
N THR A 268 1.34 27.82 47.61
CA THR A 268 1.41 26.80 48.65
C THR A 268 0.22 25.83 48.67
N GLY A 269 0.43 24.67 49.30
CA GLY A 269 -0.49 23.54 49.28
C GLY A 269 -1.82 23.71 50.01
N ARG A 270 -2.71 22.72 49.80
CA ARG A 270 -3.64 22.19 50.81
C ARG A 270 -4.16 20.81 50.41
N SER A 271 -4.15 19.91 51.38
CA SER A 271 -4.61 18.51 51.33
C SER A 271 -6.10 18.37 51.65
N ALA A 272 -6.75 17.35 51.09
CA ALA A 272 -7.87 16.51 51.60
C ALA A 272 -8.53 15.81 50.39
N GLY A 273 -8.99 14.55 50.37
CA GLY A 273 -9.14 13.45 51.32
C GLY A 273 -10.18 12.46 50.75
N GLY A 274 -9.96 11.13 50.93
CA GLY A 274 -10.94 10.02 50.75
C GLY A 274 -11.32 9.65 49.31
N SER A 275 -11.61 8.40 48.92
CA SER A 275 -11.74 7.10 49.60
C SER A 275 -11.94 5.98 48.55
N ASP A 276 -11.39 4.79 48.84
CA ASP A 276 -11.82 3.43 48.45
C ASP A 276 -12.01 3.05 46.96
N THR A 277 -11.35 2.01 46.43
CA THR A 277 -11.74 0.61 46.67
C THR A 277 -10.68 -0.41 46.20
N ARG A 278 -10.81 -1.61 46.75
CA ARG A 278 -9.87 -2.74 46.85
C ARG A 278 -9.79 -3.61 45.58
N PHE A 279 -8.64 -4.22 45.33
CA PHE A 279 -8.50 -5.67 45.08
C PHE A 279 -7.06 -6.14 45.35
N SER A 280 -6.92 -7.42 45.67
CA SER A 280 -6.04 -7.99 46.69
C SER A 280 -4.98 -8.97 46.14
N THR A 281 -3.75 -8.88 46.70
CA THR A 281 -2.85 -9.99 47.17
C THR A 281 -2.40 -11.08 46.17
N LEU A 282 -1.11 -11.42 45.98
CA LEU A 282 -0.02 -11.88 46.90
C LEU A 282 1.35 -11.91 46.12
N PRO A 283 2.50 -12.29 46.71
CA PRO A 283 3.13 -11.87 47.96
C PRO A 283 4.57 -11.34 47.78
N PHE A 284 5.01 -10.65 48.81
CA PHE A 284 6.28 -9.92 48.97
C PHE A 284 7.37 -10.84 49.56
N ILE A 285 8.57 -10.87 48.98
CA ILE A 285 9.80 -11.36 49.62
C ILE A 285 10.65 -10.16 50.04
N ARG A 286 11.02 -10.16 51.33
CA ARG A 286 11.77 -9.14 52.08
C ARG A 286 13.20 -8.95 51.56
N ASN A 287 13.61 -7.69 51.43
CA ASN A 287 15.00 -7.23 51.60
C ASN A 287 15.27 -6.92 53.09
N PRO A 288 16.50 -7.09 53.59
CA PRO A 288 16.97 -6.38 54.77
C PRO A 288 17.91 -5.21 54.40
N SER A 289 17.65 -4.07 55.06
CA SER A 289 18.60 -3.08 55.62
C SER A 289 19.61 -2.42 54.67
N ARG A 290 19.41 -1.17 54.23
CA ARG A 290 19.69 0.10 54.95
C ARG A 290 21.19 0.32 55.19
N ASP A 291 21.82 1.07 54.29
CA ASP A 291 22.86 2.03 54.63
C ASP A 291 22.72 3.29 53.76
N GLN A 292 22.38 4.39 54.44
CA GLN A 292 22.44 5.75 53.92
C GLN A 292 23.79 6.32 54.35
N ASN A 293 24.67 6.64 53.40
CA ASN A 293 25.29 7.97 53.28
C ASN A 293 26.43 8.01 52.25
N LYS A 294 26.53 9.19 51.63
CA LYS A 294 27.59 9.71 50.74
C LYS A 294 27.52 9.19 49.31
N PHE A 295 26.97 10.00 48.40
CA PHE A 295 27.79 10.63 47.35
C PHE A 295 27.11 11.93 46.89
N GLN A 296 27.92 12.99 46.86
CA GLN A 296 27.56 14.34 46.46
C GLN A 296 27.02 14.35 45.02
N HIS A 297 25.88 15.01 44.81
CA HIS A 297 25.46 15.42 43.47
C HIS A 297 26.37 16.55 42.98
N SER A 298 27.36 16.21 42.16
CA SER A 298 27.96 17.17 41.24
C SER A 298 26.99 17.37 40.08
N HIS A 299 26.51 18.61 39.95
CA HIS A 299 25.80 19.06 38.76
C HIS A 299 26.74 18.95 37.54
N LEU A 300 26.45 18.02 36.64
CA LEU A 300 27.04 18.04 35.31
C LEU A 300 26.13 18.84 34.36
N PRO A 301 26.67 19.84 33.65
CA PRO A 301 25.88 20.71 32.79
C PRO A 301 25.39 19.95 31.55
N ARG A 302 24.17 20.29 31.13
CA ARG A 302 23.59 19.97 29.82
C ARG A 302 24.59 20.42 28.75
N ARG A 303 25.33 19.47 28.15
CA ARG A 303 26.28 19.77 27.07
C ARG A 303 25.49 20.24 25.86
N SER A 304 25.48 21.57 25.66
CA SER A 304 25.29 22.15 24.34
C SER A 304 26.50 21.76 23.50
N PHE A 305 26.31 20.92 22.50
CA PHE A 305 27.35 20.64 21.51
C PHE A 305 27.35 21.77 20.48
N HIS A 306 28.12 22.80 20.78
CA HIS A 306 28.74 23.64 19.78
C HIS A 306 30.25 23.44 19.89
N GLN A 307 30.82 22.67 18.98
CA GLN A 307 32.22 22.81 18.62
C GLN A 307 32.50 22.25 17.21
N SER A 308 32.75 23.20 16.32
CA SER A 308 33.72 23.18 15.22
C SER A 308 34.21 21.84 14.69
N SER A 309 33.76 21.49 13.49
CA SER A 309 34.54 20.77 12.48
C SER A 309 34.72 21.71 11.29
N GLN A 310 35.92 22.29 11.13
CA GLN A 310 36.35 22.82 9.84
C GLN A 310 36.51 21.63 8.88
N GLN A 311 36.12 21.86 7.61
CA GLN A 311 36.04 20.90 6.49
C GLN A 311 34.69 20.17 6.35
N HIS A 312 33.74 20.86 5.71
CA HIS A 312 33.10 20.57 4.39
C HIS A 312 32.01 21.64 4.15
N GLY A 313 32.42 22.92 4.18
CA GLY A 313 31.49 24.06 4.18
C GLY A 313 31.02 24.54 2.81
N ILE A 314 30.97 23.68 1.79
CA ILE A 314 30.74 24.12 0.40
C ILE A 314 29.24 24.03 0.00
N ALA A 315 28.41 23.27 0.73
CA ALA A 315 27.02 23.01 0.32
C ALA A 315 25.93 23.84 1.05
N LYS A 316 26.25 24.53 2.15
CA LYS A 316 25.25 25.24 2.98
C LYS A 316 24.59 26.45 2.28
N SER A 317 25.23 27.01 1.26
CA SER A 317 24.71 28.17 0.51
C SER A 317 23.81 27.79 -0.68
N LEU A 318 23.67 26.49 -0.98
CA LEU A 318 22.95 25.99 -2.16
C LEU A 318 21.63 25.27 -1.81
N LEU A 319 21.32 25.11 -0.53
CA LEU A 319 20.07 24.46 -0.11
C LEU A 319 18.90 25.46 -0.16
N PRO A 320 17.84 25.18 -0.93
CA PRO A 320 16.67 26.04 -1.02
C PRO A 320 15.95 26.16 0.32
N ARG A 321 15.20 27.25 0.51
CA ARG A 321 14.40 27.45 1.72
C ARG A 321 13.32 26.36 1.84
N PRO A 322 13.07 25.84 3.06
CA PRO A 322 11.99 24.89 3.31
C PRO A 322 10.63 25.41 2.81
N GLY A 323 9.84 24.55 2.18
CA GLY A 323 8.52 24.81 1.60
C GLY A 323 8.50 25.41 0.19
N THR A 324 9.62 25.47 -0.54
CA THR A 324 9.67 26.08 -1.89
C THR A 324 9.60 25.03 -3.02
N THR A 325 9.07 25.40 -4.19
CA THR A 325 9.07 24.52 -5.39
C THR A 325 10.49 24.12 -5.83
N VAL A 326 11.50 24.95 -5.54
CA VAL A 326 12.92 24.64 -5.77
C VAL A 326 13.40 23.53 -4.82
N GLU A 327 12.93 23.52 -3.57
CA GLU A 327 13.20 22.43 -2.63
C GLU A 327 12.63 21.11 -3.12
N THR A 328 11.41 21.07 -3.67
CA THR A 328 10.82 19.83 -4.17
C THR A 328 11.66 19.19 -5.29
N TYR A 329 12.16 19.99 -6.25
CA TYR A 329 12.99 19.47 -7.35
C TYR A 329 14.38 19.02 -6.89
N VAL A 330 15.01 19.81 -6.00
CA VAL A 330 16.31 19.46 -5.42
C VAL A 330 16.19 18.23 -4.52
N ALA A 331 15.12 18.14 -3.72
CA ALA A 331 14.83 17.00 -2.85
C ALA A 331 14.55 15.74 -3.68
N TYR A 332 13.85 15.83 -4.81
CA TYR A 332 13.63 14.68 -5.70
C TYR A 332 14.96 14.10 -6.20
N GLY A 333 15.85 14.92 -6.76
CA GLY A 333 17.15 14.44 -7.26
C GLY A 333 18.09 13.96 -6.15
N LEU A 334 18.05 14.58 -4.97
CA LEU A 334 18.82 14.14 -3.79
C LEU A 334 18.32 12.78 -3.28
N THR A 335 17.01 12.64 -3.10
CA THR A 335 16.39 11.39 -2.62
C THR A 335 16.54 10.25 -3.60
N GLN A 336 16.63 10.53 -4.91
CA GLN A 336 16.96 9.52 -5.91
C GLN A 336 18.33 8.90 -5.62
N LYS A 337 19.36 9.73 -5.41
CA LYS A 337 20.72 9.25 -5.09
C LYS A 337 20.76 8.51 -3.75
N LEU A 338 20.03 9.00 -2.74
CA LEU A 338 19.92 8.32 -1.45
C LEU A 338 19.28 6.93 -1.62
N PHE A 339 18.20 6.83 -2.39
CA PHE A 339 17.54 5.58 -2.71
C PHE A 339 18.46 4.63 -3.48
N GLU A 340 19.20 5.11 -4.47
CA GLU A 340 20.17 4.30 -5.24
C GLU A 340 21.19 3.63 -4.31
N VAL A 341 21.71 4.36 -3.32
CA VAL A 341 22.63 3.80 -2.31
C VAL A 341 21.96 2.74 -1.43
N CYS A 342 20.68 2.92 -1.05
CA CYS A 342 19.91 1.92 -0.33
C CYS A 342 19.68 0.65 -1.16
N SER A 343 19.23 0.81 -2.42
CA SER A 343 18.90 -0.27 -3.33
C SER A 343 20.12 -1.12 -3.72
N ALA A 344 21.30 -0.48 -3.81
CA ALA A 344 22.55 -1.15 -4.14
C ALA A 344 23.03 -2.17 -3.09
N GLN A 345 22.55 -2.09 -1.84
CA GLN A 345 23.07 -2.93 -0.74
C GLN A 345 22.77 -4.42 -0.91
N ALA A 346 21.66 -4.75 -1.57
CA ALA A 346 21.27 -6.12 -1.87
C ALA A 346 20.90 -6.27 -3.35
N ASP A 347 21.63 -5.59 -4.23
CA ASP A 347 21.37 -5.74 -5.66
C ASP A 347 21.66 -7.18 -6.13
N TYR A 348 20.95 -7.61 -7.17
CA TYR A 348 21.04 -8.95 -7.72
C TYR A 348 20.74 -8.93 -9.22
N LYS A 349 21.24 -9.93 -9.91
CA LYS A 349 21.03 -10.15 -11.35
C LYS A 349 20.44 -11.52 -11.59
N ILE A 350 19.71 -11.69 -12.68
CA ILE A 350 19.24 -13.01 -13.14
C ILE A 350 19.82 -13.22 -14.56
N PRO A 351 21.03 -13.82 -14.67
CA PRO A 351 21.72 -13.97 -15.95
C PRO A 351 20.92 -14.72 -17.02
N GLN A 352 20.02 -15.61 -16.60
CA GLN A 352 19.19 -16.45 -17.46
C GLN A 352 18.21 -15.64 -18.32
N ILE A 353 17.85 -14.42 -17.91
CA ILE A 353 16.89 -13.57 -18.66
C ILE A 353 17.44 -13.17 -20.02
N SER A 354 18.76 -12.99 -20.14
CA SER A 354 19.41 -12.66 -21.41
C SER A 354 19.67 -13.88 -22.29
N GLN A 355 19.41 -15.09 -21.79
CA GLN A 355 19.66 -16.35 -22.50
C GLN A 355 18.34 -16.91 -23.05
N LYS A 356 18.28 -17.09 -24.38
CA LYS A 356 17.07 -17.56 -25.07
C LYS A 356 16.73 -19.00 -24.64
N GLY A 357 15.61 -19.17 -23.94
CA GLY A 357 15.11 -20.48 -23.50
C GLY A 357 15.70 -21.01 -22.18
N ALA A 358 16.45 -20.21 -21.43
CA ALA A 358 16.94 -20.59 -20.12
C ALA A 358 15.84 -20.45 -19.06
N GLU A 359 15.62 -21.47 -18.25
CA GLU A 359 14.75 -21.39 -17.08
C GLU A 359 15.44 -20.62 -15.94
N VAL A 360 14.69 -19.71 -15.32
CA VAL A 360 15.14 -18.99 -14.12
C VAL A 360 15.08 -19.96 -12.93
N PRO A 361 16.19 -20.17 -12.18
CA PRO A 361 16.18 -20.99 -10.99
C PRO A 361 15.15 -20.46 -9.98
N LYS A 362 14.47 -21.37 -9.28
CA LYS A 362 13.47 -21.00 -8.27
C LYS A 362 13.84 -21.54 -6.89
N THR A 363 13.48 -20.81 -5.85
CA THR A 363 13.54 -21.29 -4.47
C THR A 363 12.48 -22.37 -4.24
N ALA A 364 12.56 -23.07 -3.10
CA ALA A 364 11.53 -24.04 -2.70
C ALA A 364 10.12 -23.42 -2.57
N GLN A 365 10.04 -22.10 -2.41
CA GLN A 365 8.79 -21.32 -2.32
C GLN A 365 8.34 -20.76 -3.69
N GLY A 366 9.05 -21.08 -4.78
CA GLY A 366 8.72 -20.65 -6.13
C GLY A 366 9.22 -19.25 -6.52
N GLU A 367 10.00 -18.59 -5.66
CA GLU A 367 10.59 -17.27 -5.95
C GLU A 367 11.76 -17.39 -6.92
N ASP A 368 11.89 -16.47 -7.86
CA ASP A 368 13.04 -16.43 -8.76
C ASP A 368 14.32 -16.15 -7.99
N LEU A 369 15.33 -16.99 -8.25
CA LEU A 369 16.63 -16.95 -7.59
C LEU A 369 17.68 -16.42 -8.58
N GLY A 370 18.26 -15.28 -8.22
CA GLY A 370 19.33 -14.65 -8.98
C GLY A 370 20.73 -14.97 -8.47
N VAL A 371 21.65 -14.06 -8.79
CA VAL A 371 23.03 -14.01 -8.28
C VAL A 371 23.23 -12.62 -7.69
N GLY A 372 23.61 -12.56 -6.43
CA GLY A 372 23.90 -11.33 -5.71
C GLY A 372 25.29 -11.37 -5.10
N GLU A 373 25.87 -10.19 -4.86
CA GLU A 373 27.20 -10.03 -4.28
C GLU A 373 27.11 -9.31 -2.93
N GLY A 374 28.12 -9.50 -2.08
CA GLY A 374 28.24 -8.82 -0.79
C GLY A 374 27.72 -9.63 0.40
N TRP A 375 28.00 -9.08 1.58
CA TRP A 375 27.89 -9.79 2.86
C TRP A 375 26.46 -10.20 3.24
N TRP A 376 25.43 -9.51 2.72
CA TRP A 376 24.03 -9.91 2.88
C TRP A 376 23.78 -11.32 2.33
N TYR A 377 24.46 -11.69 1.24
CA TYR A 377 24.35 -13.00 0.62
C TYR A 377 25.42 -13.96 1.12
N THR A 378 26.69 -13.56 1.13
CA THR A 378 27.81 -14.46 1.44
C THR A 378 27.90 -14.81 2.92
N ASP A 379 27.66 -13.84 3.81
CA ASP A 379 27.89 -14.02 5.25
C ASP A 379 26.60 -14.36 5.98
N LEU A 380 25.52 -13.61 5.66
CA LEU A 380 24.22 -13.84 6.29
C LEU A 380 23.45 -15.01 5.63
N GLY A 381 23.79 -15.38 4.40
CA GLY A 381 23.13 -16.49 3.69
C GLY A 381 21.71 -16.15 3.23
N LEU A 382 21.39 -14.87 3.02
CA LEU A 382 20.14 -14.51 2.36
C LEU A 382 20.18 -14.99 0.91
N LEU A 383 19.01 -15.31 0.35
CA LEU A 383 18.91 -15.67 -1.06
C LEU A 383 18.75 -14.41 -1.92
N PRO A 384 19.45 -14.28 -3.06
CA PRO A 384 19.30 -13.15 -3.99
C PRO A 384 17.96 -13.23 -4.73
N THR A 385 16.91 -12.76 -4.07
CA THR A 385 15.52 -12.73 -4.56
C THR A 385 14.98 -11.31 -4.48
N PHE A 386 13.88 -11.06 -5.20
CA PHE A 386 13.13 -9.80 -5.09
C PHE A 386 12.69 -9.50 -3.64
N SER A 387 12.31 -10.54 -2.89
CA SER A 387 11.90 -10.41 -1.50
C SER A 387 13.08 -9.94 -0.63
N SER A 388 14.24 -10.58 -0.72
CA SER A 388 15.43 -10.17 0.03
C SER A 388 15.88 -8.75 -0.33
N TRP A 389 15.91 -8.42 -1.63
CA TRP A 389 16.24 -7.08 -2.08
C TRP A 389 15.29 -6.02 -1.50
N SER A 390 13.98 -6.25 -1.56
CA SER A 390 13.00 -5.27 -1.05
C SER A 390 13.13 -5.06 0.47
N GLN A 391 13.31 -6.13 1.24
CA GLN A 391 13.43 -6.05 2.70
C GLN A 391 14.75 -5.40 3.15
N VAL A 392 15.87 -5.72 2.48
CA VAL A 392 17.15 -5.04 2.75
C VAL A 392 17.09 -3.58 2.32
N THR A 393 16.47 -3.25 1.19
CA THR A 393 16.28 -1.87 0.75
C THR A 393 15.44 -1.08 1.75
N PHE A 394 14.32 -1.65 2.23
CA PHE A 394 13.51 -1.05 3.29
C PHE A 394 14.29 -0.85 4.59
N LEU A 395 15.15 -1.77 4.99
CA LEU A 395 16.01 -1.58 6.16
C LEU A 395 16.87 -0.33 6.02
N HIS A 396 17.50 -0.11 4.86
CA HIS A 396 18.34 1.08 4.65
C HIS A 396 17.51 2.36 4.51
N MET A 397 16.37 2.32 3.81
CA MET A 397 15.43 3.44 3.75
C MET A 397 14.92 3.82 5.14
N TYR A 398 14.71 2.84 6.02
CA TYR A 398 14.34 3.09 7.41
C TYR A 398 15.44 3.82 8.17
N LEU A 399 16.70 3.38 8.06
CA LEU A 399 17.86 4.03 8.69
C LEU A 399 17.98 5.49 8.24
N LEU A 400 17.77 5.78 6.95
CA LEU A 400 17.68 7.15 6.44
C LEU A 400 16.50 7.90 7.03
N THR A 401 15.31 7.29 7.06
CA THR A 401 14.09 7.91 7.59
C THR A 401 14.29 8.32 9.05
N VAL A 402 14.95 7.50 9.87
CA VAL A 402 15.29 7.86 11.27
C VAL A 402 16.17 9.11 11.31
N ARG A 403 17.18 9.22 10.44
CA ARG A 403 18.04 10.42 10.36
C ARG A 403 17.29 11.64 9.81
N LEU A 404 16.41 11.45 8.82
CA LEU A 404 15.60 12.51 8.23
C LEU A 404 14.56 13.06 9.21
N ARG A 405 14.09 12.25 10.17
CA ARG A 405 13.20 12.72 11.26
C ARG A 405 13.87 13.72 12.20
N ALA A 406 15.19 13.79 12.20
CA ALA A 406 15.96 14.79 12.97
C ALA A 406 16.18 16.10 12.20
N LEU A 407 15.61 16.25 10.99
CA LEU A 407 15.66 17.51 10.25
C LEU A 407 14.84 18.61 10.95
N PRO A 408 15.25 19.88 10.83
CA PRO A 408 14.61 21.00 11.54
C PRO A 408 13.20 21.32 11.02
N SER A 409 12.86 20.94 9.79
CA SER A 409 11.55 21.16 9.18
C SER A 409 10.79 19.83 9.00
N PRO A 410 9.60 19.69 9.60
CA PRO A 410 8.70 18.57 9.35
C PRO A 410 8.24 18.46 7.88
N GLU A 411 8.14 19.59 7.18
CA GLU A 411 7.75 19.65 5.77
C GLU A 411 8.80 18.99 4.87
N SER A 412 10.09 19.25 5.13
CA SER A 412 11.20 18.58 4.43
C SER A 412 11.17 17.07 4.67
N LEU A 413 10.90 16.61 5.90
CA LEU A 413 10.74 15.17 6.19
C LEU A 413 9.64 14.51 5.33
N ASN A 414 8.47 15.15 5.21
CA ASN A 414 7.36 14.61 4.44
C ASN A 414 7.71 14.51 2.94
N THR A 415 8.34 15.56 2.39
CA THR A 415 8.79 15.59 1.00
C THR A 415 9.80 14.47 0.72
N TYR A 416 10.81 14.32 1.60
CA TYR A 416 11.84 13.29 1.41
C TYR A 416 11.28 11.88 1.57
N SER A 417 10.40 11.67 2.56
CA SER A 417 9.76 10.37 2.79
C SER A 417 8.89 9.96 1.62
N ARG A 418 8.14 10.90 1.02
CA ARG A 418 7.35 10.67 -0.19
C ARG A 418 8.23 10.29 -1.37
N HIS A 419 9.27 11.07 -1.66
CA HIS A 419 10.13 10.76 -2.80
C HIS A 419 10.91 9.44 -2.63
N LEU A 420 11.36 9.11 -1.41
CA LEU A 420 12.02 7.83 -1.16
C LEU A 420 11.13 6.63 -1.49
N ILE A 421 9.84 6.68 -1.12
CA ILE A 421 8.91 5.58 -1.44
C ILE A 421 8.50 5.58 -2.92
N ASP A 422 8.42 6.75 -3.55
CA ASP A 422 8.17 6.87 -5.00
C ASP A 422 9.32 6.23 -5.79
N HIS A 423 10.58 6.53 -5.45
CA HIS A 423 11.77 5.94 -6.09
C HIS A 423 11.83 4.43 -5.89
N PHE A 424 11.53 3.95 -4.68
CA PHE A 424 11.41 2.51 -4.42
C PHE A 424 10.35 1.86 -5.30
N SER A 425 9.17 2.47 -5.40
CA SER A 425 8.04 1.91 -6.17
C SER A 425 8.37 1.79 -7.65
N HIS A 426 8.99 2.81 -8.25
CA HIS A 426 9.44 2.77 -9.64
C HIS A 426 10.50 1.68 -9.87
N ASN A 427 11.49 1.56 -8.98
CA ASN A 427 12.53 0.54 -9.13
C ASN A 427 11.98 -0.87 -8.91
N ALA A 428 11.06 -1.04 -7.96
CA ALA A 428 10.37 -2.30 -7.72
C ALA A 428 9.53 -2.72 -8.93
N GLU A 429 8.78 -1.79 -9.54
CA GLU A 429 8.02 -2.05 -10.76
C GLU A 429 8.94 -2.48 -11.91
N GLN A 430 10.02 -1.73 -12.13
CA GLN A 430 11.00 -2.05 -13.18
C GLN A 430 11.63 -3.43 -12.96
N ARG A 431 11.97 -3.81 -11.72
CA ARG A 431 12.50 -5.14 -11.40
C ARG A 431 11.45 -6.23 -11.64
N MET A 432 10.19 -6.01 -11.24
CA MET A 432 9.10 -6.97 -11.50
C MET A 432 8.91 -7.23 -13.00
N ASP A 433 8.99 -6.17 -13.80
CA ASP A 433 8.87 -6.27 -15.26
C ASP A 433 10.11 -6.94 -15.89
N VAL A 434 11.29 -6.36 -15.68
CA VAL A 434 12.53 -6.74 -16.36
C VAL A 434 13.14 -8.03 -15.81
N LEU A 435 13.14 -8.22 -14.49
CA LEU A 435 13.80 -9.36 -13.85
C LEU A 435 12.86 -10.56 -13.63
N HIS A 436 11.55 -10.32 -13.48
CA HIS A 436 10.61 -11.38 -13.08
C HIS A 436 9.55 -11.67 -14.14
N GLY A 437 9.59 -10.98 -15.29
CA GLY A 437 8.63 -11.20 -16.38
C GLY A 437 7.18 -10.90 -15.98
N ILE A 438 6.96 -10.07 -14.96
CA ILE A 438 5.63 -9.68 -14.49
C ILE A 438 5.15 -8.51 -15.37
N TYR A 439 4.82 -8.81 -16.62
CA TYR A 439 4.41 -7.81 -17.62
C TYR A 439 3.04 -7.19 -17.34
N SER A 440 2.19 -7.88 -16.57
CA SER A 440 0.86 -7.36 -16.22
C SER A 440 0.97 -6.22 -15.22
N ARG A 441 0.64 -5.00 -15.68
CA ARG A 441 0.59 -3.79 -14.83
C ARG A 441 -0.33 -3.96 -13.63
N GLY A 442 -1.51 -4.58 -13.80
CA GLY A 442 -2.43 -4.84 -12.70
C GLY A 442 -1.85 -5.75 -11.61
N ILE A 443 -1.08 -6.78 -12.01
CA ILE A 443 -0.37 -7.63 -11.05
C ILE A 443 0.73 -6.82 -10.35
N ARG A 444 1.54 -6.06 -11.09
CA ARG A 444 2.58 -5.20 -10.48
C ARG A 444 1.99 -4.19 -9.49
N ASN A 445 0.88 -3.53 -9.83
CA ASN A 445 0.19 -2.60 -8.95
C ASN A 445 -0.30 -3.26 -7.65
N LYS A 446 -0.78 -4.51 -7.72
CA LYS A 446 -1.11 -5.28 -6.52
C LYS A 446 0.12 -5.52 -5.65
N TYR A 447 1.23 -5.98 -6.25
CA TYR A 447 2.48 -6.17 -5.52
C TYR A 447 3.02 -4.88 -4.91
N LEU A 448 2.94 -3.75 -5.62
CA LEU A 448 3.35 -2.44 -5.10
C LEU A 448 2.49 -2.02 -3.89
N LYS A 449 1.17 -2.25 -3.94
CA LYS A 449 0.27 -2.02 -2.79
C LYS A 449 0.67 -2.88 -1.59
N ASP A 450 0.98 -4.16 -1.82
CA ASP A 450 1.43 -5.09 -0.76
C ASP A 450 2.79 -4.65 -0.17
N LEU A 451 3.75 -4.25 -1.01
CA LEU A 451 5.05 -3.72 -0.59
C LEU A 451 4.90 -2.42 0.22
N PHE A 452 3.99 -1.53 -0.18
CA PHE A 452 3.71 -0.31 0.57
C PHE A 452 3.16 -0.58 1.97
N ILE A 453 2.30 -1.59 2.12
CA ILE A 453 1.82 -2.05 3.44
C ILE A 453 2.98 -2.63 4.26
N GLN A 454 3.84 -3.44 3.65
CA GLN A 454 5.03 -3.99 4.30
C GLN A 454 5.96 -2.88 4.80
N TRP A 455 6.23 -1.86 3.97
CA TRP A 455 7.02 -0.69 4.35
C TRP A 455 6.48 -0.02 5.62
N ARG A 456 5.17 0.20 5.70
CA ARG A 456 4.54 0.79 6.90
C ARG A 456 4.67 -0.10 8.13
N GLY A 457 4.57 -1.42 7.95
CA GLY A 457 4.80 -2.40 9.01
C GLY A 457 6.25 -2.39 9.51
N ILE A 458 7.21 -2.22 8.60
CA ILE A 458 8.64 -2.10 8.92
C ILE A 458 8.92 -0.84 9.73
N LEU A 459 8.38 0.32 9.31
CA LEU A 459 8.51 1.58 10.05
C LEU A 459 8.10 1.39 11.51
N ALA A 460 6.90 0.86 11.74
CA ALA A 460 6.36 0.66 13.09
C ALA A 460 7.20 -0.34 13.92
N ALA A 461 7.59 -1.46 13.32
CA ALA A 461 8.29 -2.51 14.03
C ALA A 461 9.74 -2.17 14.38
N TYR A 462 10.45 -1.49 13.48
CA TYR A 462 11.80 -1.03 13.77
C TYR A 462 11.78 0.16 14.75
N ASP A 463 10.79 1.04 14.68
CA ASP A 463 10.61 2.10 15.69
C ASP A 463 10.35 1.51 17.09
N GLU A 464 9.50 0.50 17.17
CA GLU A 464 9.29 -0.27 18.41
C GLU A 464 10.59 -0.94 18.88
N GLY A 465 11.34 -1.57 17.97
CA GLY A 465 12.61 -2.20 18.28
C GLY A 465 13.66 -1.22 18.82
N LEU A 466 13.81 -0.05 18.20
CA LEU A 466 14.73 0.99 18.67
C LEU A 466 14.36 1.49 20.07
N ALA A 467 13.06 1.62 20.36
CA ALA A 467 12.56 2.11 21.65
C ALA A 467 12.62 1.06 22.77
N LYS A 468 12.30 -0.21 22.47
CA LYS A 468 12.20 -1.28 23.49
C LYS A 468 13.48 -2.08 23.69
N GLY A 469 14.44 -2.01 22.76
CA GLY A 469 15.76 -2.61 22.89
C GLY A 469 16.06 -3.71 21.87
N ASP A 470 17.32 -4.18 21.89
CA ASP A 470 17.90 -4.98 20.81
C ASP A 470 17.24 -6.34 20.59
N ALA A 471 16.65 -6.94 21.63
CA ALA A 471 15.89 -8.18 21.47
C ALA A 471 14.63 -7.98 20.62
N VAL A 472 13.90 -6.88 20.84
CA VAL A 472 12.69 -6.54 20.07
C VAL A 472 13.07 -6.13 18.65
N LEU A 473 14.15 -5.38 18.49
CA LEU A 473 14.70 -5.06 17.17
C LEU A 473 15.14 -6.31 16.42
N GLY A 474 15.81 -7.25 17.08
CA GLY A 474 16.20 -8.53 16.53
C GLY A 474 15.00 -9.37 16.07
N ALA A 475 13.91 -9.40 16.85
CA ALA A 475 12.67 -10.06 16.44
C ALA A 475 12.06 -9.43 15.18
N ALA A 476 12.07 -8.10 15.07
CA ALA A 476 11.60 -7.40 13.88
C ALA A 476 12.48 -7.69 12.65
N VAL A 477 13.80 -7.68 12.82
CA VAL A 477 14.79 -8.03 11.78
C VAL A 477 14.58 -9.47 11.31
N TRP A 478 14.45 -10.41 12.22
CA TRP A 478 14.20 -11.82 11.93
C TRP A 478 12.90 -12.03 11.14
N ARG A 479 11.81 -11.39 11.58
CA ARG A 479 10.52 -11.48 10.89
C ARG A 479 10.59 -10.96 9.44
N ASN A 480 11.33 -9.89 9.22
CA ASN A 480 11.38 -9.22 7.91
C ASN A 480 12.41 -9.85 6.95
N LEU A 481 13.67 -10.05 7.40
CA LEU A 481 14.74 -10.58 6.54
C LEU A 481 14.72 -12.11 6.40
N TRP A 482 14.31 -12.83 7.45
CA TRP A 482 14.22 -14.29 7.44
C TRP A 482 12.78 -14.80 7.40
N LYS A 483 11.80 -13.93 7.13
CA LYS A 483 10.38 -14.29 6.98
C LYS A 483 9.81 -15.06 8.19
N ALA A 484 10.33 -14.78 9.40
CA ALA A 484 10.03 -15.53 10.62
C ALA A 484 10.31 -17.05 10.52
N SER A 485 11.25 -17.44 9.66
CA SER A 485 11.70 -18.82 9.52
C SER A 485 12.69 -19.19 10.62
N HIS A 486 12.52 -20.39 11.19
CA HIS A 486 13.49 -20.97 12.12
C HIS A 486 14.66 -21.65 11.39
N THR A 487 14.56 -21.82 10.07
CA THR A 487 15.60 -22.43 9.25
C THR A 487 16.14 -21.48 8.19
N ASP A 488 17.41 -21.63 7.84
CA ASP A 488 18.04 -20.95 6.72
C ASP A 488 17.68 -21.58 5.36
N ALA A 489 18.28 -21.06 4.28
CA ALA A 489 18.03 -21.53 2.91
C ALA A 489 18.44 -22.98 2.66
N ASN A 490 19.33 -23.55 3.49
CA ASN A 490 19.79 -24.93 3.41
C ASN A 490 19.01 -25.86 4.36
N GLY A 491 17.96 -25.35 5.01
CA GLY A 491 17.16 -26.09 5.98
C GLY A 491 17.84 -26.32 7.33
N GLN A 492 18.93 -25.59 7.63
CA GLN A 492 19.60 -25.65 8.93
C GLN A 492 18.98 -24.63 9.89
N ASP A 493 19.06 -24.88 11.20
CA ASP A 493 18.60 -23.91 12.20
C ASP A 493 19.27 -22.55 12.00
N ILE A 494 18.48 -21.48 12.15
CA ILE A 494 18.97 -20.13 11.97
C ILE A 494 20.07 -19.81 12.99
N ASP A 495 21.21 -19.33 12.50
CA ASP A 495 22.25 -18.79 13.37
C ASP A 495 21.82 -17.42 13.88
N TRP A 496 21.36 -17.37 15.13
CA TRP A 496 20.94 -16.14 15.80
C TRP A 496 22.05 -15.07 15.87
N ALA A 497 23.32 -15.44 15.75
CA ALA A 497 24.41 -14.48 15.63
C ALA A 497 24.26 -13.61 14.37
N LYS A 498 23.72 -14.15 13.27
CA LYS A 498 23.45 -13.39 12.04
C LYS A 498 22.38 -12.31 12.26
N VAL A 499 21.32 -12.63 13.01
CA VAL A 499 20.28 -11.65 13.38
C VAL A 499 20.87 -10.57 14.29
N ALA A 500 21.63 -10.96 15.31
CA ALA A 500 22.31 -10.01 16.20
C ALA A 500 23.30 -9.11 15.45
N ARG A 501 23.96 -9.63 14.43
CA ARG A 501 24.89 -8.87 13.57
C ARG A 501 24.18 -7.77 12.79
N VAL A 502 22.99 -8.04 12.27
CA VAL A 502 22.16 -7.02 11.61
C VAL A 502 21.69 -5.96 12.62
N VAL A 503 21.37 -6.35 13.85
CA VAL A 503 21.02 -5.38 14.92
C VAL A 503 22.22 -4.48 15.25
N ALA A 504 23.41 -5.06 15.42
CA ALA A 504 24.66 -4.31 15.64
C ALA A 504 24.94 -3.34 14.49
N TYR A 505 24.80 -3.82 13.25
CA TYR A 505 24.88 -3.02 12.03
C TYR A 505 23.92 -1.83 12.07
N MET A 506 22.63 -2.03 12.35
CA MET A 506 21.64 -0.95 12.41
C MET A 506 22.01 0.09 13.47
N ARG A 507 22.47 -0.34 14.66
CA ARG A 507 22.89 0.57 15.74
C ARG A 507 24.10 1.40 15.33
N ARG A 508 25.12 0.78 14.72
CA ARG A 508 26.29 1.49 14.20
C ARG A 508 25.91 2.49 13.13
N VAL A 509 25.12 2.08 12.13
CA VAL A 509 24.71 2.95 11.03
C VAL A 509 23.93 4.16 11.54
N LEU A 510 23.00 3.98 12.49
CA LEU A 510 22.30 5.12 13.09
C LEU A 510 23.24 6.06 13.84
N ALA A 511 24.21 5.52 14.57
CA ALA A 511 25.22 6.32 15.26
C ALA A 511 26.09 7.12 14.29
N ASP A 512 26.50 6.50 13.18
CA ASP A 512 27.28 7.14 12.11
C ASP A 512 26.44 8.22 11.40
N LEU A 513 25.21 7.91 11.00
CA LEU A 513 24.29 8.86 10.36
C LEU A 513 23.97 10.08 11.24
N ALA A 514 23.91 9.89 12.57
CA ALA A 514 23.68 10.99 13.51
C ALA A 514 24.81 12.03 13.50
N GLN A 515 26.01 11.68 13.02
CA GLN A 515 27.15 12.60 12.90
C GLN A 515 27.23 13.31 11.54
N VAL A 516 26.36 12.99 10.59
CA VAL A 516 26.39 13.53 9.22
C VAL A 516 25.42 14.71 9.09
N ASP A 517 25.89 15.85 8.58
CA ASP A 517 25.04 17.00 8.22
C ASP A 517 24.16 16.64 7.01
N GLU A 518 22.97 17.23 6.91
CA GLU A 518 22.00 16.92 5.84
C GLU A 518 22.62 17.14 4.45
N ALA A 519 23.36 18.24 4.29
CA ALA A 519 23.95 18.63 3.01
C ALA A 519 24.98 17.59 2.49
N ASP A 520 25.55 16.81 3.42
CA ASP A 520 26.61 15.84 3.13
C ASP A 520 26.08 14.40 3.04
N LEU A 521 24.79 14.16 3.31
CA LEU A 521 24.22 12.81 3.33
C LEU A 521 24.52 12.04 2.04
N VAL A 522 24.24 12.63 0.88
CA VAL A 522 24.50 11.97 -0.42
C VAL A 522 25.99 11.73 -0.65
N LEU A 523 26.85 12.67 -0.25
CA LEU A 523 28.29 12.55 -0.46
C LEU A 523 28.89 11.42 0.39
N VAL A 524 28.47 11.34 1.65
CA VAL A 524 28.99 10.36 2.63
C VAL A 524 28.40 8.97 2.43
N LEU A 525 27.17 8.87 1.95
CA LEU A 525 26.54 7.59 1.64
C LEU A 525 27.03 7.01 0.31
N GLY A 526 27.23 7.86 -0.71
CA GLY A 526 27.66 7.45 -2.04
C GLY A 526 29.18 7.26 -2.21
N ARG A 527 30.01 7.83 -1.33
CA ARG A 527 31.47 7.65 -1.35
C ARG A 527 31.99 7.36 0.06
N GLY A 528 32.85 6.35 0.19
CA GLY A 528 33.64 6.19 1.41
C GLY A 528 34.48 7.45 1.65
N SER A 529 34.44 7.99 2.88
CA SER A 529 35.38 9.04 3.28
C SER A 529 36.81 8.47 3.22
N ALA A 530 37.81 9.26 2.81
CA ALA A 530 39.17 8.77 2.59
C ALA A 530 39.68 7.91 3.78
N GLY A 531 39.76 6.60 3.57
CA GLY A 531 40.21 5.61 4.56
C GLY A 531 39.12 4.95 5.44
N LYS A 532 37.83 5.27 5.27
CA LYS A 532 36.71 4.63 5.99
C LYS A 532 35.74 3.93 5.02
N PRO A 533 35.21 2.74 5.38
CA PRO A 533 34.17 2.11 4.59
C PRO A 533 32.92 3.00 4.51
N PRO A 534 32.10 2.89 3.44
CA PRO A 534 30.83 3.62 3.35
C PRO A 534 29.94 3.27 4.54
N ILE A 535 29.09 4.20 4.99
CA ILE A 535 28.27 4.04 6.21
C ILE A 535 27.46 2.74 6.16
N PHE A 536 26.80 2.46 5.04
CA PHE A 536 26.02 1.23 4.84
C PHE A 536 26.87 0.00 4.56
N GLY A 537 28.17 0.16 4.39
CA GLY A 537 29.10 -0.92 4.12
C GLY A 537 29.26 -1.86 5.30
N TYR A 538 29.83 -3.01 4.96
CA TYR A 538 30.32 -4.00 5.90
C TYR A 538 31.31 -3.39 6.90
N SER A 539 31.19 -3.79 8.17
CA SER A 539 32.18 -3.50 9.20
C SER A 539 32.49 -4.75 10.00
N GLU A 540 33.78 -5.06 10.16
CA GLU A 540 34.22 -6.18 11.00
C GLU A 540 33.82 -5.98 12.46
N LEU A 541 33.66 -4.72 12.90
CA LEU A 541 33.23 -4.40 14.26
C LEU A 541 31.84 -4.98 14.57
N ASP A 542 30.92 -4.99 13.61
CA ASP A 542 29.57 -5.52 13.80
C ASP A 542 29.61 -7.03 14.07
N LYS A 543 30.57 -7.71 13.45
CA LYS A 543 30.82 -9.14 13.63
C LYS A 543 31.48 -9.41 14.98
N ILE A 544 32.56 -8.68 15.28
CA ILE A 544 33.31 -8.81 16.55
C ILE A 544 32.40 -8.53 17.75
N LEU A 545 31.48 -7.57 17.67
CA LEU A 545 30.57 -7.25 18.76
C LEU A 545 29.67 -8.43 19.16
N VAL A 546 29.31 -9.26 18.18
CA VAL A 546 28.42 -10.42 18.36
C VAL A 546 29.23 -11.67 18.73
N GLU A 547 30.35 -11.91 18.04
CA GLU A 547 31.18 -13.10 18.23
C GLU A 547 32.11 -12.99 19.46
N GLY A 548 32.47 -11.76 19.85
CA GLY A 548 33.47 -11.42 20.88
C GLY A 548 33.12 -11.78 22.33
N LYS A 549 32.08 -12.58 22.56
CA LYS A 549 31.73 -13.15 23.88
C LYS A 549 31.90 -14.66 24.00
N ARG A 550 32.51 -15.35 23.03
CA ARG A 550 33.05 -16.70 23.25
C ARG A 550 34.53 -16.64 23.65
N SER A 551 34.81 -16.17 24.86
CA SER A 551 36.08 -16.54 25.52
C SER A 551 36.01 -18.03 25.92
N PRO A 552 37.02 -18.87 25.62
CA PRO A 552 37.04 -20.30 25.97
C PRO A 552 37.12 -20.61 27.48
N ALA A 553 36.93 -19.62 28.36
CA ALA A 553 37.18 -19.76 29.79
C ALA A 553 35.95 -20.15 30.63
N ALA A 554 34.76 -20.32 30.03
CA ALA A 554 33.53 -20.62 30.76
C ALA A 554 33.06 -22.10 30.65
N THR A 555 33.95 -23.04 30.33
CA THR A 555 33.65 -24.49 30.30
C THR A 555 34.40 -25.26 31.38
N LYS A 556 34.74 -24.63 32.51
CA LYS A 556 35.18 -25.32 33.73
C LYS A 556 34.60 -24.66 34.98
N ALA A 557 33.33 -24.95 35.25
CA ALA A 557 32.76 -24.95 36.58
C ALA A 557 31.50 -25.84 36.55
N ASN A 558 31.73 -27.15 36.62
CA ASN A 558 30.85 -28.12 37.23
C ASN A 558 31.74 -29.10 37.99
#